data_AF-A0A336JQZ7-F1
#
_entry.id   AF-A0A336JQZ7-F1
#
_cell.length_a   1.000
_cell.length_b   1.000
_cell.length_c   1.000
_cell.angle_alpha   90.00
_cell.angle_beta   90.00
_cell.angle_gamma   90.00
#
_symmetry.space_group_name_H-M   'P 1'
#
loop_
_entity.id
_entity.type
_entity.pdbx_description
1 polymer ?
#
loop_
_entity_poly.entity_id
_entity_poly.type
_entity_poly.pdbx_seq_one_letter_code
_entity_poly.pdbx_strand_id
1 'polypeptide(L)'
;MHLTDTAGTRSFVLPLLVGAGALAFLLLTGDSLLQDSDSFWQIETGRWILAHGTVPTVDSFSFTRAGAPWQSSSWLAQVIFALAMQAGWAGPVIVTALAVATALAQFAAYLQRFAPALVTAALALAAMVLIMPHVLARPHMLALPVMVAWFIGLIDAADRKAPPPWALLTVMVLWANLHGGFVFGLMLIGALGVEALRHAEPQRRVPLALRWAAFGIAAVAACCATPYGWGTLLAATKILSLGDVLSTLGEWASSDFSKFGAFEASLLALLGIAMARGLTLPWPRLLLVLGLVHMALAHVRSIEHYALLVPMIAARPWALQFGLGRASAEAKPDLAPPAWAGVVAVIAIIAATIAAAPRLHYRFDEAQVPERALAAAQVHGARRIFNAYIFGGYLISRHVPVFIDGRAELYGEARVMDTLRATAGRDPAALDRLLSGNDIDATLLPPSAGAVREMDQRPGWRRLYADDIAVVHVRGGH
;
A
#
# COMPACT_ATOMS: atom_id res chain seq x y z
N MET A 1 47.71 22.38 -6.82
CA MET A 1 46.83 21.20 -6.96
C MET A 1 45.44 21.71 -7.30
N HIS A 2 45.14 21.81 -8.60
CA HIS A 2 43.84 22.30 -9.07
C HIS A 2 42.80 21.21 -8.85
N LEU A 3 41.91 21.40 -7.86
CA LEU A 3 40.65 20.67 -7.80
C LEU A 3 39.79 21.24 -8.92
N THR A 4 39.64 20.48 -9.99
CA THR A 4 38.67 20.73 -11.04
C THR A 4 37.28 20.65 -10.43
N ASP A 5 36.66 21.82 -10.33
CA ASP A 5 35.28 22.03 -9.93
C ASP A 5 34.39 21.47 -11.06
N THR A 6 34.04 20.18 -10.96
CA THR A 6 33.04 19.59 -11.85
C THR A 6 31.68 20.10 -11.40
N ALA A 7 31.22 21.17 -12.05
CA ALA A 7 29.85 21.63 -12.00
C ALA A 7 28.90 20.42 -12.14
N GLY A 8 28.18 20.09 -11.06
CA GLY A 8 27.39 18.87 -10.96
C GLY A 8 26.25 18.85 -11.97
N THR A 9 26.45 18.16 -13.09
CA THR A 9 25.39 17.77 -14.01
C THR A 9 24.41 16.86 -13.27
N ARG A 10 23.11 17.22 -13.30
CA ARG A 10 22.04 16.36 -12.77
C ARG A 10 21.96 15.09 -13.62
N SER A 11 22.63 14.03 -13.19
CA SER A 11 22.62 12.75 -13.90
C SER A 11 21.33 11.98 -13.59
N PHE A 12 20.45 11.84 -14.59
CA PHE A 12 19.28 10.96 -14.51
C PHE A 12 19.63 9.47 -14.41
N VAL A 13 20.93 9.13 -14.48
CA VAL A 13 21.39 7.74 -14.45
C VAL A 13 21.15 7.10 -13.08
N LEU A 14 21.47 7.75 -11.96
CA LEU A 14 21.31 7.13 -10.64
C LEU A 14 19.84 6.84 -10.28
N PRO A 15 18.86 7.75 -10.47
CA PRO A 15 17.46 7.43 -10.24
C PRO A 15 16.97 6.25 -11.09
N LEU A 16 17.41 6.17 -12.36
CA LEU A 16 17.08 5.06 -13.25
C LEU A 16 17.74 3.76 -12.80
N LEU A 17 18.98 3.79 -12.32
CA LEU A 17 19.65 2.61 -11.75
C LEU A 17 18.97 2.11 -10.47
N VAL A 18 18.53 3.02 -9.60
CA VAL A 18 17.75 2.68 -8.40
C VAL A 18 16.44 2.00 -8.80
N GLY A 19 15.70 2.60 -9.74
CA GLY A 19 14.45 2.01 -10.26
C GLY A 19 14.68 0.66 -10.95
N ALA A 20 15.69 0.55 -11.81
CA ALA A 20 16.03 -0.69 -12.52
C ALA A 20 16.48 -1.80 -11.55
N GLY A 21 17.29 -1.47 -10.55
CA GLY A 21 17.73 -2.40 -9.52
C GLY A 21 16.55 -2.90 -8.67
N ALA A 22 15.66 -1.99 -8.26
CA ALA A 22 14.43 -2.34 -7.57
C ALA A 22 13.53 -3.26 -8.41
N LEU A 23 13.32 -2.92 -9.69
CA LEU A 23 12.53 -3.73 -10.62
C LEU A 23 13.13 -5.13 -10.77
N ALA A 24 14.42 -5.23 -11.05
CA ALA A 24 15.09 -6.52 -11.22
C ALA A 24 15.00 -7.37 -9.94
N PHE A 25 15.25 -6.77 -8.77
CA PHE A 25 15.16 -7.46 -7.49
C PHE A 25 13.75 -8.00 -7.20
N LEU A 26 12.71 -7.19 -7.41
CA LEU A 26 11.32 -7.59 -7.18
C LEU A 26 10.85 -8.66 -8.18
N LEU A 27 11.31 -8.60 -9.43
CA LEU A 27 11.03 -9.66 -10.41
C LEU A 27 11.74 -10.98 -10.04
N LEU A 28 12.96 -10.92 -9.50
CA LEU A 28 13.65 -12.12 -9.02
C LEU A 28 13.00 -12.72 -7.75
N THR A 29 12.35 -11.90 -6.95
CA THR A 29 11.70 -12.30 -5.69
C THR A 29 10.17 -12.28 -5.77
N GLY A 30 9.61 -12.36 -6.98
CA GLY A 30 8.20 -12.05 -7.25
C GLY A 30 7.18 -12.92 -6.52
N ASP A 31 7.53 -14.14 -6.10
CA ASP A 31 6.65 -14.97 -5.25
C ASP A 31 6.32 -14.29 -3.92
N SER A 32 7.25 -13.50 -3.38
CA SER A 32 7.02 -12.74 -2.13
C SER A 32 5.92 -11.67 -2.27
N LEU A 33 5.63 -11.22 -3.49
CA LEU A 33 4.56 -10.25 -3.76
C LEU A 33 3.17 -10.92 -3.75
N LEU A 34 3.11 -12.26 -3.75
CA LEU A 34 1.89 -13.06 -3.90
C LEU A 34 1.56 -13.83 -2.61
N GLN A 35 1.82 -13.21 -1.47
CA GLN A 35 1.64 -13.80 -0.13
C GLN A 35 0.40 -13.25 0.59
N ASP A 36 -0.61 -12.79 -0.16
CA ASP A 36 -1.80 -12.18 0.44
C ASP A 36 -3.06 -12.47 -0.37
N SER A 37 -3.92 -13.29 0.23
CA SER A 37 -5.20 -13.77 -0.33
C SER A 37 -6.11 -12.67 -0.84
N ASP A 38 -5.98 -11.43 -0.36
CA ASP A 38 -6.80 -10.32 -0.84
C ASP A 38 -6.54 -10.00 -2.32
N SER A 39 -5.35 -10.34 -2.83
CA SER A 39 -5.03 -10.23 -4.25
C SER A 39 -6.11 -10.90 -5.12
N PHE A 40 -6.69 -12.02 -4.67
CA PHE A 40 -7.74 -12.72 -5.40
C PHE A 40 -9.02 -11.90 -5.54
N TRP A 41 -9.59 -11.38 -4.45
CA TRP A 41 -10.85 -10.62 -4.56
C TRP A 41 -10.65 -9.26 -5.23
N GLN A 42 -9.46 -8.67 -5.13
CA GLN A 42 -9.10 -7.46 -5.86
C GLN A 42 -9.14 -7.72 -7.38
N ILE A 43 -8.54 -8.82 -7.83
CA ILE A 43 -8.56 -9.25 -9.24
C ILE A 43 -9.98 -9.57 -9.69
N GLU A 44 -10.76 -10.32 -8.89
CA GLU A 44 -12.15 -10.66 -9.24
C GLU A 44 -13.06 -9.43 -9.31
N THR A 45 -12.87 -8.45 -8.43
CA THR A 45 -13.59 -7.18 -8.53
C THR A 45 -13.26 -6.47 -9.85
N GLY A 46 -11.99 -6.46 -10.25
CA GLY A 46 -11.58 -5.92 -11.54
C GLY A 46 -12.18 -6.65 -12.74
N ARG A 47 -12.22 -7.99 -12.70
CA ARG A 47 -12.88 -8.83 -13.71
C ARG A 47 -14.37 -8.54 -13.80
N TRP A 48 -15.03 -8.39 -12.65
CA TRP A 48 -16.43 -8.02 -12.57
C TRP A 48 -16.67 -6.63 -13.20
N ILE A 49 -15.84 -5.62 -12.90
CA ILE A 49 -15.95 -4.28 -13.50
C ILE A 49 -15.81 -4.34 -15.01
N LEU A 50 -14.81 -5.06 -15.52
CA LEU A 50 -14.59 -5.24 -16.96
C LEU A 50 -15.77 -5.92 -17.64
N ALA A 51 -16.38 -6.92 -17.00
CA ALA A 51 -17.51 -7.66 -17.54
C ALA A 51 -18.83 -6.85 -17.55
N HIS A 52 -19.04 -5.98 -16.56
CA HIS A 52 -20.30 -5.24 -16.41
C HIS A 52 -20.24 -3.81 -16.99
N GLY A 53 -19.04 -3.27 -17.23
CA GLY A 53 -18.86 -1.88 -17.68
C GLY A 53 -19.25 -0.83 -16.64
N THR A 54 -19.38 -1.21 -15.37
CA THR A 54 -19.77 -0.35 -14.26
C THR A 54 -18.96 -0.68 -13.01
N VAL A 55 -18.93 0.23 -12.04
CA VAL A 55 -18.31 -0.02 -10.73
C VAL A 55 -19.31 -0.59 -9.72
N PRO A 56 -18.89 -1.49 -8.80
CA PRO A 56 -19.79 -2.11 -7.84
C PRO A 56 -20.30 -1.09 -6.81
N THR A 57 -21.61 -1.07 -6.57
CA THR A 57 -22.26 -0.24 -5.55
C THR A 57 -22.85 -1.05 -4.38
N VAL A 58 -22.85 -2.37 -4.54
CA VAL A 58 -23.32 -3.35 -3.55
C VAL A 58 -22.40 -4.58 -3.56
N ASP A 59 -22.38 -5.32 -2.46
CA ASP A 59 -21.67 -6.60 -2.40
C ASP A 59 -22.41 -7.69 -3.20
N SER A 60 -21.65 -8.42 -4.02
CA SER A 60 -22.12 -9.57 -4.81
C SER A 60 -21.34 -10.85 -4.52
N PHE A 61 -20.36 -10.80 -3.62
CA PHE A 61 -19.45 -11.93 -3.38
C PHE A 61 -19.73 -12.68 -2.09
N SER A 62 -20.34 -12.05 -1.09
CA SER A 62 -20.67 -12.71 0.18
C SER A 62 -22.14 -13.13 0.21
N PHE A 63 -22.45 -14.23 0.91
CA PHE A 63 -23.84 -14.59 1.20
C PHE A 63 -24.35 -13.97 2.51
N THR A 64 -23.45 -13.40 3.32
CA THR A 64 -23.78 -12.80 4.62
C THR A 64 -24.05 -11.30 4.54
N ARG A 65 -23.55 -10.64 3.50
CA ARG A 65 -23.77 -9.23 3.18
C ARG A 65 -24.24 -9.02 1.73
N ALA A 66 -24.80 -10.05 1.10
CA ALA A 66 -25.35 -9.96 -0.26
C ALA A 66 -26.27 -8.74 -0.42
N GLY A 67 -25.99 -7.90 -1.41
CA GLY A 67 -26.75 -6.68 -1.69
C GLY A 67 -26.50 -5.50 -0.72
N ALA A 68 -25.64 -5.66 0.28
CA ALA A 68 -25.29 -4.55 1.18
C ALA A 68 -24.48 -3.48 0.42
N PRO A 69 -24.66 -2.18 0.71
CA PRO A 69 -23.92 -1.12 0.05
C PRO A 69 -22.41 -1.25 0.22
N TRP A 70 -21.69 -1.34 -0.89
CA TRP A 70 -20.23 -1.44 -0.91
C TRP A 70 -19.68 -0.70 -2.12
N GLN A 71 -18.57 0.03 -1.93
CA GLN A 71 -17.91 0.75 -2.99
C GLN A 71 -16.44 0.36 -2.97
N SER A 72 -15.88 0.07 -4.14
CA SER A 72 -14.45 -0.18 -4.25
C SER A 72 -13.68 1.14 -4.22
N SER A 73 -12.91 1.35 -3.16
CA SER A 73 -11.99 2.49 -3.01
C SER A 73 -10.77 2.43 -3.94
N SER A 74 -10.64 1.34 -4.72
CA SER A 74 -9.45 1.01 -5.49
C SER A 74 -9.79 0.45 -6.88
N TRP A 75 -10.94 0.84 -7.45
CA TRP A 75 -11.48 0.23 -8.67
C TRP A 75 -10.51 0.25 -9.85
N LEU A 76 -9.73 1.33 -10.04
CA LEU A 76 -8.80 1.43 -11.16
C LEU A 76 -7.64 0.45 -10.98
N ALA A 77 -7.12 0.32 -9.75
CA ALA A 77 -6.08 -0.64 -9.44
C ALA A 77 -6.56 -2.08 -9.65
N GLN A 78 -7.81 -2.39 -9.26
CA GLN A 78 -8.43 -3.69 -9.50
C GLN A 78 -8.54 -4.01 -10.99
N VAL A 79 -8.97 -3.05 -11.81
CA VAL A 79 -9.01 -3.19 -13.28
C VAL A 79 -7.61 -3.44 -13.83
N ILE A 80 -6.60 -2.70 -13.39
CA ILE A 80 -5.20 -2.91 -13.81
C ILE A 80 -4.74 -4.33 -13.47
N PHE A 81 -4.98 -4.82 -12.25
CA PHE A 81 -4.63 -6.18 -11.86
C PHE A 81 -5.38 -7.25 -12.66
N ALA A 82 -6.68 -7.05 -12.91
CA ALA A 82 -7.48 -7.97 -13.73
C ALA A 82 -6.97 -8.06 -15.17
N LEU A 83 -6.58 -6.93 -15.77
CA LEU A 83 -5.95 -6.91 -17.10
C LEU A 83 -4.56 -7.56 -17.06
N ALA A 84 -3.77 -7.28 -16.02
CA ALA A 84 -2.43 -7.85 -15.87
C ALA A 84 -2.47 -9.39 -15.78
N MET A 85 -3.52 -9.97 -15.19
CA MET A 85 -3.73 -11.42 -15.12
C MET A 85 -3.82 -12.13 -16.49
N GLN A 86 -3.93 -11.42 -17.61
CA GLN A 86 -3.76 -12.02 -18.95
C GLN A 86 -2.39 -12.69 -19.13
N ALA A 87 -1.36 -12.25 -18.40
CA ALA A 87 -0.04 -12.87 -18.34
C ALA A 87 0.12 -13.85 -17.16
N GLY A 88 -0.99 -14.32 -16.57
CA GLY A 88 -0.97 -15.04 -15.30
C GLY A 88 -0.41 -14.20 -14.15
N TRP A 89 0.14 -14.85 -13.12
CA TRP A 89 0.69 -14.17 -11.93
C TRP A 89 1.90 -13.28 -12.22
N ALA A 90 2.59 -13.48 -13.36
CA ALA A 90 3.65 -12.57 -13.80
C ALA A 90 3.13 -11.14 -14.03
N GLY A 91 1.88 -10.98 -14.50
CA GLY A 91 1.29 -9.68 -14.72
C GLY A 91 1.21 -8.81 -13.45
N PRO A 92 0.46 -9.25 -12.41
CA PRO A 92 0.39 -8.55 -11.13
C PRO A 92 1.77 -8.26 -10.51
N VAL A 93 2.70 -9.20 -10.60
CA VAL A 93 4.08 -9.01 -10.14
C VAL A 93 4.78 -7.89 -10.90
N ILE A 94 4.70 -7.88 -12.23
CA ILE A 94 5.32 -6.85 -13.09
C ILE A 94 4.76 -5.46 -12.79
N VAL A 95 3.43 -5.31 -12.71
CA VAL A 95 2.81 -3.99 -12.48
C VAL A 95 3.13 -3.45 -11.08
N THR A 96 3.14 -4.31 -10.07
CA THR A 96 3.54 -3.95 -8.70
C THR A 96 5.02 -3.57 -8.65
N ALA A 97 5.91 -4.38 -9.24
CA ALA A 97 7.34 -4.12 -9.26
C ALA A 97 7.66 -2.81 -10.01
N LEU A 98 6.96 -2.52 -11.11
CA LEU A 98 7.11 -1.29 -11.86
C LEU A 98 6.65 -0.07 -11.04
N ALA A 99 5.55 -0.17 -10.30
CA ALA A 99 5.07 0.91 -9.45
C ALA A 99 6.07 1.24 -8.32
N VAL A 100 6.59 0.21 -7.63
CA VAL A 100 7.62 0.39 -6.58
C VAL A 100 8.92 0.95 -7.15
N ALA A 101 9.38 0.42 -8.29
CA ALA A 101 10.56 0.92 -8.99
C ALA A 101 10.41 2.39 -9.38
N THR A 102 9.23 2.79 -9.85
CA THR A 102 8.91 4.18 -10.19
C THR A 102 8.95 5.08 -8.95
N ALA A 103 8.36 4.63 -7.84
CA ALA A 103 8.38 5.38 -6.58
C ALA A 103 9.82 5.59 -6.06
N LEU A 104 10.65 4.55 -6.07
CA LEU A 104 12.04 4.62 -5.65
C LEU A 104 12.91 5.47 -6.59
N ALA A 105 12.65 5.43 -7.90
CA ALA A 105 13.31 6.33 -8.85
C ALA A 105 12.95 7.80 -8.59
N GLN A 106 11.67 8.12 -8.35
CA GLN A 106 11.24 9.47 -7.98
C GLN A 106 11.86 9.94 -6.66
N PHE A 107 11.88 9.06 -5.65
CA PHE A 107 12.51 9.29 -4.36
C PHE A 107 14.02 9.60 -4.52
N ALA A 108 14.75 8.78 -5.26
CA ALA A 108 16.17 8.99 -5.54
C ALA A 108 16.42 10.28 -6.35
N ALA A 109 15.56 10.59 -7.33
CA ALA A 109 15.65 11.83 -8.11
C ALA A 109 15.43 13.08 -7.25
N TYR A 110 14.56 13.00 -6.24
CA TYR A 110 14.37 14.09 -5.28
C TYR A 110 15.58 14.22 -4.34
N LEU A 111 16.05 13.12 -3.74
CA LEU A 111 17.18 13.15 -2.80
C LEU A 111 18.49 13.62 -3.43
N GLN A 112 18.75 13.29 -4.70
CA GLN A 112 19.93 13.75 -5.43
C GLN A 112 20.02 15.27 -5.60
N ARG A 113 18.93 16.00 -5.37
CA ARG A 113 18.95 17.47 -5.34
C ARG A 113 19.72 18.01 -4.12
N PHE A 114 19.88 17.19 -3.07
CA PHE A 114 20.35 17.61 -1.75
C PHE A 114 21.42 16.70 -1.14
N ALA A 115 21.67 15.52 -1.72
CA ALA A 115 22.58 14.53 -1.18
C ALA A 115 23.50 13.94 -2.27
N PRO A 116 24.75 13.55 -1.94
CA PRO A 116 25.62 12.81 -2.85
C PRO A 116 24.99 11.50 -3.33
N ALA A 117 25.50 10.99 -4.46
CA ALA A 117 25.05 9.74 -5.07
C ALA A 117 25.05 8.56 -4.09
N LEU A 118 26.12 8.40 -3.31
CA LEU A 118 26.26 7.32 -2.32
C LEU A 118 25.18 7.39 -1.22
N VAL A 119 24.94 8.59 -0.67
CA VAL A 119 23.92 8.80 0.37
C VAL A 119 22.52 8.55 -0.20
N THR A 120 22.27 9.02 -1.43
CA THR A 120 20.99 8.78 -2.09
C THR A 120 20.74 7.29 -2.34
N ALA A 121 21.75 6.55 -2.82
CA ALA A 121 21.65 5.10 -3.01
C ALA A 121 21.44 4.35 -1.70
N ALA A 122 22.15 4.75 -0.63
CA ALA A 122 21.99 4.15 0.70
C ALA A 122 20.58 4.39 1.27
N LEU A 123 20.05 5.61 1.14
CA LEU A 123 18.69 5.93 1.57
C LEU A 123 17.63 5.21 0.74
N ALA A 124 17.83 5.05 -0.58
CA ALA A 124 16.94 4.29 -1.44
C ALA A 124 16.94 2.79 -1.09
N LEU A 125 18.11 2.23 -0.79
CA LEU A 125 18.23 0.85 -0.30
C LEU A 125 17.54 0.69 1.06
N ALA A 126 17.77 1.61 2.00
CA ALA A 126 17.11 1.59 3.30
C ALA A 126 15.59 1.69 3.16
N ALA A 127 15.09 2.57 2.28
CA ALA A 127 13.67 2.66 1.98
C ALA A 127 13.13 1.34 1.42
N MET A 128 13.82 0.71 0.46
CA MET A 128 13.44 -0.61 -0.07
C MET A 128 13.34 -1.66 1.03
N VAL A 129 14.35 -1.76 1.91
CA VAL A 129 14.35 -2.72 3.03
C VAL A 129 13.18 -2.49 3.98
N LEU A 130 12.86 -1.23 4.29
CA LEU A 130 11.76 -0.87 5.20
C LEU A 130 10.38 -1.16 4.61
N ILE A 131 10.20 -0.95 3.30
CA ILE A 131 8.90 -1.19 2.65
C ILE A 131 8.68 -2.64 2.24
N MET A 132 9.75 -3.43 2.07
CA MET A 132 9.68 -4.81 1.52
C MET A 132 8.61 -5.70 2.16
N PRO A 133 8.41 -5.71 3.50
CA PRO A 133 7.35 -6.53 4.11
C PRO A 133 5.92 -6.22 3.64
N HIS A 134 5.71 -5.07 2.99
CA HIS A 134 4.41 -4.59 2.49
C HIS A 134 4.31 -4.58 0.97
N VAL A 135 5.36 -5.00 0.26
CA VAL A 135 5.38 -5.05 -1.20
C VAL A 135 4.61 -6.28 -1.66
N LEU A 136 3.30 -6.11 -1.79
CA LEU A 136 2.34 -7.13 -2.17
C LEU A 136 1.57 -6.70 -3.43
N ALA A 137 1.01 -7.65 -4.18
CA ALA A 137 0.16 -7.40 -5.33
C ALA A 137 -1.23 -6.81 -4.94
N ARG A 138 -1.19 -5.63 -4.31
CA ARG A 138 -2.33 -4.90 -3.74
C ARG A 138 -2.40 -3.47 -4.29
N PRO A 139 -3.60 -2.84 -4.26
CA PRO A 139 -3.79 -1.50 -4.81
C PRO A 139 -2.89 -0.39 -4.26
N HIS A 140 -2.48 -0.45 -2.99
CA HIS A 140 -1.65 0.61 -2.39
C HIS A 140 -0.28 0.70 -3.05
N MET A 141 0.26 -0.39 -3.58
CA MET A 141 1.53 -0.38 -4.32
C MET A 141 1.44 0.41 -5.63
N LEU A 142 0.31 0.36 -6.35
CA LEU A 142 0.08 1.19 -7.54
C LEU A 142 -0.07 2.67 -7.19
N ALA A 143 -0.56 2.98 -5.99
CA ALA A 143 -0.68 4.35 -5.49
C ALA A 143 0.64 4.92 -4.93
N LEU A 144 1.63 4.07 -4.62
CA LEU A 144 2.93 4.48 -4.05
C LEU A 144 3.67 5.54 -4.89
N PRO A 145 3.87 5.39 -6.22
CA PRO A 145 4.51 6.44 -7.04
C PRO A 145 3.66 7.71 -7.12
N VAL A 146 2.34 7.60 -6.98
CA VAL A 146 1.42 8.74 -6.99
C VAL A 146 1.57 9.54 -5.68
N MET A 147 1.69 8.85 -4.54
CA MET A 147 1.99 9.47 -3.25
C MET A 147 3.33 10.20 -3.26
N VAL A 148 4.40 9.58 -3.79
CA VAL A 148 5.73 10.20 -3.85
C VAL A 148 5.69 11.44 -4.76
N ALA A 149 5.09 11.35 -5.95
CA ALA A 149 4.93 12.49 -6.84
C ALA A 149 4.10 13.63 -6.21
N TRP A 150 3.00 13.29 -5.53
CA TRP A 150 2.17 14.24 -4.79
C TRP A 150 2.99 14.98 -3.72
N PHE A 151 3.72 14.23 -2.90
CA PHE A 151 4.54 14.79 -1.83
C PHE A 151 5.66 15.69 -2.38
N ILE A 152 6.37 15.27 -3.44
CA ILE A 152 7.37 16.11 -4.13
C ILE A 152 6.75 17.43 -4.57
N GLY A 153 5.58 17.40 -5.20
CA GLY A 153 4.89 18.60 -5.67
C GLY A 153 4.55 19.59 -4.54
N LEU A 154 4.07 19.08 -3.40
CA LEU A 154 3.74 19.90 -2.24
C LEU A 154 4.98 20.44 -1.52
N ILE A 155 6.01 19.62 -1.27
CA ILE A 155 7.21 20.06 -0.55
C ILE A 155 8.02 21.05 -1.38
N ASP A 156 8.10 20.85 -2.71
CA ASP A 156 8.74 21.79 -3.62
C ASP A 156 7.99 23.14 -3.65
N ALA A 157 6.66 23.13 -3.57
CA ALA A 157 5.86 24.36 -3.50
C ALA A 157 6.10 25.11 -2.17
N ALA A 158 6.14 24.37 -1.06
CA ALA A 158 6.45 24.91 0.25
C ALA A 158 7.85 25.53 0.30
N ASP A 159 8.85 24.83 -0.25
CA ASP A 159 10.24 25.30 -0.34
C ASP A 159 10.39 26.57 -1.19
N ARG A 160 9.62 26.68 -2.27
CA ARG A 160 9.55 27.89 -3.11
C ARG A 160 8.68 29.01 -2.52
N LYS A 161 8.00 28.77 -1.39
CA LYS A 161 7.06 29.71 -0.77
C LYS A 161 5.94 30.11 -1.76
N ALA A 162 5.51 29.13 -2.56
CA ALA A 162 4.54 29.29 -3.64
C ALA A 162 3.35 28.34 -3.41
N PRO A 163 2.18 28.60 -4.02
CA PRO A 163 1.11 27.61 -4.00
C PRO A 163 1.52 26.35 -4.81
N PRO A 164 0.94 25.18 -4.50
CA PRO A 164 1.11 24.00 -5.33
C PRO A 164 0.60 24.24 -6.76
N PRO A 165 1.23 23.63 -7.78
CA PRO A 165 0.75 23.77 -9.15
C PRO A 165 -0.60 23.08 -9.33
N TRP A 166 -1.51 23.71 -10.08
CA TRP A 166 -2.84 23.12 -10.37
C TRP A 166 -2.77 21.75 -11.07
N ALA A 167 -1.71 21.49 -11.83
CA ALA A 167 -1.45 20.18 -12.42
C ALA A 167 -1.34 19.06 -11.38
N LEU A 168 -0.99 19.36 -10.13
CA LEU A 168 -0.95 18.36 -9.06
C LEU A 168 -2.35 17.79 -8.76
N LEU A 169 -3.44 18.51 -9.08
CA LEU A 169 -4.79 17.99 -8.94
C LEU A 169 -5.04 16.74 -9.78
N THR A 170 -4.40 16.59 -10.95
CA THR A 170 -4.55 15.35 -11.75
C THR A 170 -3.91 14.15 -11.04
N VAL A 171 -2.87 14.38 -10.23
CA VAL A 171 -2.26 13.37 -9.38
C VAL A 171 -3.22 12.96 -8.26
N MET A 172 -3.97 13.91 -7.68
CA MET A 172 -5.03 13.60 -6.70
C MET A 172 -6.17 12.79 -7.32
N VAL A 173 -6.64 13.17 -8.51
CA VAL A 173 -7.65 12.40 -9.25
C VAL A 173 -7.16 10.96 -9.45
N LEU A 174 -5.93 10.78 -9.95
CA LEU A 174 -5.36 9.45 -10.15
C LEU A 174 -5.28 8.66 -8.83
N TRP A 175 -4.83 9.30 -7.74
CA TRP A 175 -4.70 8.64 -6.44
C TRP A 175 -6.06 8.15 -5.93
N ALA A 176 -7.09 9.00 -5.96
CA ALA A 176 -8.42 8.67 -5.48
C ALA A 176 -9.09 7.52 -6.26
N ASN A 177 -8.69 7.28 -7.50
CA ASN A 177 -9.14 6.14 -8.30
C ASN A 177 -8.32 4.85 -8.06
N LEU A 178 -7.07 4.98 -7.61
CA LEU A 178 -6.18 3.83 -7.35
C LEU A 178 -6.31 3.28 -5.92
N HIS A 179 -6.41 4.14 -4.91
CA HIS A 179 -6.39 3.70 -3.51
C HIS A 179 -6.98 4.73 -2.54
N GLY A 180 -7.66 4.26 -1.49
CA GLY A 180 -8.27 5.10 -0.43
C GLY A 180 -7.28 5.93 0.40
N GLY A 181 -5.97 5.67 0.28
CA GLY A 181 -4.91 6.43 0.95
C GLY A 181 -4.78 7.90 0.53
N PHE A 182 -5.52 8.36 -0.49
CA PHE A 182 -5.52 9.77 -0.93
C PHE A 182 -5.87 10.76 0.21
N VAL A 183 -6.61 10.32 1.24
CA VAL A 183 -6.93 11.14 2.42
C VAL A 183 -5.66 11.62 3.12
N PHE A 184 -4.64 10.77 3.21
CA PHE A 184 -3.34 11.16 3.73
C PHE A 184 -2.71 12.28 2.87
N GLY A 185 -2.86 12.19 1.55
CA GLY A 185 -2.49 13.25 0.61
C GLY A 185 -3.16 14.60 0.90
N LEU A 186 -4.44 14.61 1.27
CA LEU A 186 -5.17 15.82 1.67
C LEU A 186 -4.61 16.40 2.98
N MET A 187 -4.29 15.58 3.96
CA MET A 187 -3.71 16.02 5.24
C MET A 187 -2.36 16.73 5.03
N LEU A 188 -1.53 16.24 4.10
CA LEU A 188 -0.23 16.82 3.78
C LEU A 188 -0.31 18.26 3.25
N ILE A 189 -1.42 18.66 2.62
CA ILE A 189 -1.61 20.02 2.12
C ILE A 189 -1.54 21.03 3.27
N GLY A 190 -2.22 20.75 4.38
CA GLY A 190 -2.25 21.64 5.54
C GLY A 190 -0.86 21.80 6.17
N ALA A 191 -0.18 20.69 6.42
CA ALA A 191 1.13 20.70 7.05
C ALA A 191 2.20 21.42 6.21
N LEU A 192 2.24 21.16 4.89
CA LEU A 192 3.19 21.82 3.99
C LEU A 192 2.78 23.26 3.66
N GLY A 193 1.48 23.59 3.71
CA GLY A 193 0.99 24.96 3.61
C GLY A 193 1.46 25.82 4.79
N VAL A 194 1.42 25.28 6.02
CA VAL A 194 1.96 25.95 7.21
C VAL A 194 3.47 26.20 7.08
N GLU A 195 4.23 25.22 6.57
CA GLU A 195 5.65 25.38 6.26
C GLU A 195 5.90 26.52 5.26
N ALA A 196 5.12 26.56 4.17
CA ALA A 196 5.21 27.61 3.15
C ALA A 196 4.97 29.02 3.73
N LEU A 197 3.95 29.14 4.59
CA LEU A 197 3.53 30.41 5.21
C LEU A 197 4.53 30.92 6.24
N ARG A 198 5.14 30.03 7.02
CA ARG A 198 6.15 30.38 8.04
C ARG A 198 7.31 31.17 7.43
N HIS A 199 7.75 30.75 6.24
CA HIS A 199 8.92 31.30 5.56
C HIS A 199 8.59 32.42 4.56
N ALA A 200 7.31 32.77 4.41
CA ALA A 200 6.85 33.85 3.55
C ALA A 200 6.96 35.22 4.23
N GLU A 201 7.28 36.23 3.41
CA GLU A 201 7.26 37.65 3.79
C GLU A 201 5.87 38.04 4.33
N PRO A 202 5.77 38.87 5.38
CA PRO A 202 4.49 39.25 5.99
C PRO A 202 3.42 39.69 4.98
N GLN A 203 3.80 40.47 3.96
CA GLN A 203 2.89 40.98 2.94
C GLN A 203 2.34 39.89 2.00
N ARG A 204 3.05 38.77 1.84
CA ARG A 204 2.67 37.65 0.96
C ARG A 204 1.92 36.54 1.68
N ARG A 205 1.88 36.54 3.03
CA ARG A 205 1.28 35.46 3.83
C ARG A 205 -0.20 35.26 3.55
N VAL A 206 -1.00 36.32 3.55
CA VAL A 206 -2.46 36.20 3.32
C VAL A 206 -2.76 35.73 1.89
N PRO A 207 -2.21 36.32 0.81
CA PRO A 207 -2.41 35.80 -0.54
C PRO A 207 -1.95 34.36 -0.72
N LEU A 208 -0.82 33.97 -0.11
CA LEU A 208 -0.32 32.60 -0.16
C LEU A 208 -1.26 31.64 0.56
N ALA A 209 -1.77 32.02 1.74
CA ALA A 209 -2.71 31.21 2.51
C ALA A 209 -4.00 30.95 1.74
N LEU A 210 -4.56 31.99 1.11
CA LEU A 210 -5.74 31.86 0.26
C LEU A 210 -5.51 30.95 -0.94
N ARG A 211 -4.32 30.98 -1.55
CA ARG A 211 -3.99 30.10 -2.68
C ARG A 211 -3.78 28.64 -2.25
N TRP A 212 -3.18 28.39 -1.09
CA TRP A 212 -3.10 27.05 -0.50
C TRP A 212 -4.48 26.52 -0.09
N ALA A 213 -5.34 27.38 0.47
CA ALA A 213 -6.72 27.03 0.79
C ALA A 213 -7.53 26.70 -0.48
N ALA A 214 -7.42 27.53 -1.52
CA ALA A 214 -8.07 27.28 -2.81
C ALA A 214 -7.58 25.97 -3.45
N PHE A 215 -6.27 25.70 -3.38
CA PHE A 215 -5.71 24.41 -3.82
C PHE A 215 -6.26 23.24 -2.99
N GLY A 216 -6.35 23.39 -1.67
CA GLY A 216 -6.92 22.37 -0.77
C GLY A 216 -8.38 22.06 -1.08
N ILE A 217 -9.21 23.08 -1.28
CA ILE A 217 -10.62 22.93 -1.68
C ILE A 217 -10.71 22.20 -3.03
N ALA A 218 -9.89 22.61 -4.00
CA ALA A 218 -9.87 21.95 -5.30
C ALA A 218 -9.32 20.52 -5.24
N ALA A 219 -8.42 20.19 -4.32
CA ALA A 219 -7.95 18.83 -4.09
C ALA A 219 -9.05 17.93 -3.52
N VAL A 220 -9.87 18.45 -2.61
CA VAL A 220 -11.09 17.76 -2.13
C VAL A 220 -12.10 17.58 -3.26
N ALA A 221 -12.28 18.57 -4.13
CA ALA A 221 -13.12 18.40 -5.31
C ALA A 221 -12.53 17.36 -6.29
N ALA A 222 -11.21 17.36 -6.47
CA ALA A 222 -10.50 16.45 -7.37
C ALA A 222 -10.60 14.99 -6.92
N CYS A 223 -10.57 14.69 -5.61
CA CYS A 223 -10.75 13.31 -5.14
C CYS A 223 -12.17 12.78 -5.33
N CYS A 224 -13.15 13.65 -5.62
CA CYS A 224 -14.50 13.26 -6.02
C CYS A 224 -14.60 12.94 -7.53
N ALA A 225 -13.54 13.14 -8.32
CA ALA A 225 -13.50 12.76 -9.73
C ALA A 225 -13.25 11.24 -9.88
N THR A 226 -14.18 10.46 -9.33
CA THR A 226 -14.26 9.01 -9.44
C THR A 226 -15.65 8.64 -9.96
N PRO A 227 -15.87 7.39 -10.42
CA PRO A 227 -17.22 6.91 -10.75
C PRO A 227 -18.23 6.98 -9.59
N TYR A 228 -17.77 7.14 -8.34
CA TYR A 228 -18.62 7.25 -7.14
C TYR A 228 -18.88 8.69 -6.70
N GLY A 229 -18.25 9.69 -7.33
CA GLY A 229 -18.41 11.10 -6.96
C GLY A 229 -17.98 11.38 -5.52
N TRP A 230 -18.81 12.12 -4.79
CA TRP A 230 -18.62 12.41 -3.37
C TRP A 230 -18.70 11.16 -2.47
N GLY A 231 -19.26 10.06 -2.95
CA GLY A 231 -19.31 8.78 -2.24
C GLY A 231 -17.92 8.24 -1.88
N THR A 232 -16.89 8.61 -2.64
CA THR A 232 -15.48 8.28 -2.33
C THR A 232 -15.03 8.82 -0.97
N LEU A 233 -15.48 10.02 -0.58
CA LEU A 233 -15.17 10.58 0.73
C LEU A 233 -15.86 9.79 1.85
N LEU A 234 -17.12 9.40 1.65
CA LEU A 234 -17.84 8.55 2.60
C LEU A 234 -17.18 7.18 2.76
N ALA A 235 -16.78 6.55 1.65
CA ALA A 235 -16.08 5.27 1.67
C ALA A 235 -14.79 5.36 2.49
N ALA A 236 -14.03 6.45 2.35
CA ALA A 236 -12.83 6.68 3.14
C ALA A 236 -13.14 6.84 4.65
N THR A 237 -14.23 7.53 5.01
CA THR A 237 -14.63 7.63 6.44
C THR A 237 -14.98 6.28 7.06
N LYS A 238 -15.61 5.37 6.30
CA LYS A 238 -15.94 4.02 6.78
C LYS A 238 -14.71 3.19 7.11
N ILE A 239 -13.65 3.33 6.30
CA ILE A 239 -12.36 2.65 6.54
C ILE A 239 -11.69 3.23 7.79
N LEU A 240 -11.67 4.55 7.95
CA LEU A 240 -11.11 5.21 9.12
C LEU A 240 -11.89 4.91 10.42
N SER A 241 -13.17 4.51 10.31
CA SER A 241 -14.01 4.13 11.44
C SER A 241 -13.94 2.64 11.83
N LEU A 242 -13.01 1.85 11.27
CA LEU A 242 -12.90 0.41 11.54
C LEU A 242 -12.34 0.05 12.92
N GLY A 243 -11.95 1.02 13.74
CA GLY A 243 -11.66 0.83 15.16
C GLY A 243 -10.63 -0.27 15.44
N ASP A 244 -10.97 -1.20 16.33
CA ASP A 244 -10.12 -2.30 16.79
C ASP A 244 -9.84 -3.35 15.71
N VAL A 245 -10.66 -3.45 14.65
CA VAL A 245 -10.39 -4.39 13.53
C VAL A 245 -9.06 -4.09 12.88
N LEU A 246 -8.71 -2.80 12.76
CA LEU A 246 -7.42 -2.40 12.23
C LEU A 246 -6.33 -3.07 13.08
N SER A 247 -6.31 -2.89 14.40
CA SER A 247 -5.26 -3.48 15.27
C SER A 247 -5.08 -5.01 15.18
N THR A 248 -6.11 -5.74 14.73
CA THR A 248 -6.06 -7.21 14.55
C THR A 248 -5.60 -7.70 13.19
N LEU A 249 -5.66 -6.83 12.17
CA LEU A 249 -5.03 -7.09 10.89
C LEU A 249 -3.53 -6.80 11.03
N GLY A 250 -2.67 -7.76 10.66
CA GLY A 250 -1.22 -7.65 10.89
C GLY A 250 -0.59 -6.37 10.34
N GLU A 251 -1.14 -5.81 9.27
CA GLU A 251 -0.70 -4.54 8.69
C GLU A 251 -0.96 -3.31 9.58
N TRP A 252 -1.95 -3.34 10.46
CA TRP A 252 -2.35 -2.22 11.31
C TRP A 252 -2.01 -2.44 12.79
N ALA A 253 -1.38 -3.57 13.12
CA ALA A 253 -0.80 -3.79 14.44
C ALA A 253 0.31 -2.77 14.74
N SER A 254 0.56 -2.53 16.02
CA SER A 254 1.72 -1.74 16.46
C SER A 254 3.02 -2.40 16.05
N SER A 255 4.04 -1.59 15.77
CA SER A 255 5.39 -2.10 15.51
C SER A 255 5.89 -2.95 16.69
N ASP A 256 6.40 -4.14 16.40
CA ASP A 256 6.97 -5.05 17.40
C ASP A 256 8.47 -4.79 17.57
N PHE A 257 8.90 -4.59 18.82
CA PHE A 257 10.28 -4.38 19.24
C PHE A 257 10.82 -5.54 20.09
N SER A 258 10.10 -6.67 20.14
CA SER A 258 10.57 -7.89 20.80
C SER A 258 11.82 -8.48 20.12
N LYS A 259 12.01 -8.16 18.83
CA LYS A 259 13.18 -8.51 18.03
C LYS A 259 13.68 -7.27 17.31
N PHE A 260 15.01 -7.12 17.29
CA PHE A 260 15.65 -6.02 16.58
C PHE A 260 15.41 -6.12 15.07
N GLY A 261 14.74 -5.11 14.51
CA GLY A 261 14.33 -5.07 13.10
C GLY A 261 14.88 -3.86 12.35
N ALA A 262 14.68 -3.84 11.03
CA ALA A 262 15.13 -2.74 10.16
C ALA A 262 14.50 -1.39 10.55
N PHE A 263 13.22 -1.39 10.95
CA PHE A 263 12.54 -0.18 11.40
C PHE A 263 13.15 0.39 12.67
N GLU A 264 13.38 -0.46 13.69
CA GLU A 264 14.08 -0.06 14.91
C GLU A 264 15.49 0.48 14.61
N ALA A 265 16.26 -0.22 13.78
CA ALA A 265 17.59 0.24 13.36
C ALA A 265 17.54 1.63 12.70
N SER A 266 16.56 1.87 11.83
CA SER A 266 16.38 3.16 11.15
C SER A 266 16.01 4.29 12.12
N LEU A 267 15.18 4.00 13.13
CA LEU A 267 14.78 4.96 14.15
C LEU A 267 15.96 5.34 15.06
N LEU A 268 16.73 4.33 15.51
CA LEU A 268 17.93 4.54 16.29
C LEU A 268 19.02 5.29 15.49
N ALA A 269 19.18 4.98 14.21
CA ALA A 269 20.09 5.71 13.33
C ALA A 269 19.64 7.17 13.16
N LEU A 270 18.34 7.42 12.92
CA LEU A 270 17.78 8.77 12.83
C LEU A 270 18.06 9.57 14.11
N LEU A 271 17.78 8.98 15.28
CA LEU A 271 18.01 9.62 16.58
C LEU A 271 19.50 9.85 16.83
N GLY A 272 20.33 8.83 16.63
CA GLY A 272 21.78 8.89 16.84
C GLY A 272 22.44 9.94 15.95
N ILE A 273 22.08 10.02 14.68
CA ILE A 273 22.60 11.05 13.75
C ILE A 273 22.09 12.43 14.15
N ALA A 274 20.81 12.57 14.51
CA ALA A 274 20.24 13.84 14.95
C ALA A 274 20.95 14.40 16.18
N MET A 275 21.25 13.55 17.17
CA MET A 275 22.00 13.93 18.38
C MET A 275 23.47 14.21 18.07
N ALA A 276 24.14 13.35 17.31
CA ALA A 276 25.58 13.48 17.01
C ALA A 276 25.91 14.68 16.10
N ARG A 277 24.97 15.09 15.25
CA ARG A 277 25.18 16.19 14.27
C ARG A 277 24.39 17.46 14.60
N GLY A 278 23.62 17.47 15.70
CA GLY A 278 22.79 18.61 16.11
C GLY A 278 21.78 19.02 15.03
N LEU A 279 21.13 18.05 14.39
CA LEU A 279 20.24 18.30 13.26
C LEU A 279 19.01 19.11 13.69
N THR A 280 18.71 20.17 12.95
CA THR A 280 17.54 21.03 13.23
C THR A 280 16.53 20.99 12.08
N LEU A 281 15.25 21.07 12.42
CA LEU A 281 14.15 21.20 11.46
C LEU A 281 13.26 22.38 11.83
N PRO A 282 12.71 23.09 10.82
CA PRO A 282 11.51 23.90 11.01
C PRO A 282 10.44 23.16 11.82
N TRP A 283 9.77 23.83 12.76
CA TRP A 283 8.73 23.17 13.58
C TRP A 283 7.63 22.48 12.75
N PRO A 284 7.17 22.99 11.58
CA PRO A 284 6.18 22.27 10.79
C PRO A 284 6.72 20.94 10.23
N ARG A 285 7.98 20.95 9.76
CA ARG A 285 8.69 19.72 9.33
C ARG A 285 8.95 18.78 10.50
N LEU A 286 9.29 19.30 11.67
CA LEU A 286 9.48 18.49 12.87
C LEU A 286 8.17 17.78 13.23
N LEU A 287 7.03 18.49 13.24
CA LEU A 287 5.72 17.89 13.49
C LEU A 287 5.37 16.84 12.44
N LEU A 288 5.69 17.06 11.17
CA LEU A 288 5.53 16.06 10.12
C LEU A 288 6.37 14.80 10.39
N VAL A 289 7.64 14.96 10.74
CA VAL A 289 8.51 13.82 11.09
C VAL A 289 7.99 13.09 12.32
N LEU A 290 7.61 13.82 13.38
CA LEU A 290 7.05 13.22 14.60
C LEU A 290 5.73 12.49 14.32
N GLY A 291 4.85 13.06 13.48
CA GLY A 291 3.61 12.44 13.06
C GLY A 291 3.85 11.14 12.27
N LEU A 292 4.78 11.16 11.31
CA LEU A 292 5.15 9.97 10.53
C LEU A 292 5.80 8.88 11.40
N VAL A 293 6.67 9.26 12.33
CA VAL A 293 7.24 8.33 13.32
C VAL A 293 6.15 7.75 14.19
N HIS A 294 5.26 8.57 14.74
CA HIS A 294 4.14 8.09 15.55
C HIS A 294 3.24 7.13 14.77
N MET A 295 2.89 7.46 13.53
CA MET A 295 2.10 6.58 12.67
C MET A 295 2.81 5.24 12.42
N ALA A 296 4.12 5.24 12.13
CA ALA A 296 4.89 4.01 11.92
C ALA A 296 5.06 3.17 13.21
N LEU A 297 5.13 3.82 14.38
CA LEU A 297 5.10 3.13 15.67
C LEU A 297 3.73 2.50 15.95
N ALA A 298 2.66 3.25 15.67
CA ALA A 298 1.29 2.83 15.92
C ALA A 298 0.81 1.74 14.94
N HIS A 299 1.26 1.80 13.68
CA HIS A 299 0.81 0.93 12.60
C HIS A 299 1.97 0.54 11.68
N VAL A 300 2.24 -0.75 11.56
CA VAL A 300 3.31 -1.31 10.70
C VAL A 300 3.16 -0.87 9.24
N ARG A 301 1.92 -0.75 8.73
CA ARG A 301 1.60 -0.20 7.40
C ARG A 301 2.09 1.22 7.17
N SER A 302 2.25 2.02 8.21
CA SER A 302 2.72 3.40 8.09
C SER A 302 4.25 3.51 7.96
N ILE A 303 4.99 2.41 8.11
CA ILE A 303 6.45 2.38 7.88
C ILE A 303 6.79 2.83 6.45
N GLU A 304 5.93 2.55 5.46
CA GLU A 304 6.14 3.00 4.07
C GLU A 304 6.16 4.53 3.92
N HIS A 305 5.27 5.20 4.66
CA HIS A 305 5.18 6.66 4.69
C HIS A 305 6.39 7.24 5.41
N TYR A 306 6.81 6.62 6.53
CA TYR A 306 8.03 7.01 7.25
C TYR A 306 9.28 6.87 6.36
N ALA A 307 9.47 5.71 5.76
CA ALA A 307 10.66 5.33 5.01
C ALA A 307 10.91 6.25 3.80
N LEU A 308 9.84 6.67 3.11
CA LEU A 308 9.94 7.54 1.94
C LEU A 308 9.88 9.02 2.32
N LEU A 309 8.99 9.44 3.22
CA LEU A 309 8.74 10.88 3.40
C LEU A 309 9.70 11.52 4.41
N VAL A 310 10.14 10.83 5.46
CA VAL A 310 11.08 11.41 6.46
C VAL A 310 12.39 11.84 5.82
N PRO A 311 13.08 11.02 5.00
CA PRO A 311 14.29 11.46 4.31
C PRO A 311 14.04 12.67 3.40
N MET A 312 12.88 12.72 2.72
CA MET A 312 12.54 13.83 1.82
C MET A 312 12.27 15.15 2.57
N ILE A 313 11.60 15.09 3.72
CA ILE A 313 11.35 16.24 4.60
C ILE A 313 12.68 16.84 5.08
N ALA A 314 13.60 15.96 5.47
CA ALA A 314 14.89 16.29 6.05
C ALA A 314 15.96 16.71 5.02
N ALA A 315 15.85 16.24 3.77
CA ALA A 315 16.88 16.37 2.75
C ALA A 315 17.39 17.81 2.58
N ARG A 316 16.49 18.75 2.32
CA ARG A 316 16.88 20.15 2.06
C ARG A 316 17.39 20.88 3.31
N PRO A 317 16.70 20.88 4.47
CA PRO A 317 17.18 21.54 5.68
C PRO A 317 18.57 21.05 6.10
N TRP A 318 18.81 19.74 6.06
CA TRP A 318 20.10 19.18 6.46
C TRP A 318 21.19 19.45 5.45
N ALA A 319 20.89 19.42 4.14
CA ALA A 319 21.85 19.82 3.12
C ALA A 319 22.30 21.29 3.28
N LEU A 320 21.38 22.18 3.65
CA LEU A 320 21.70 23.57 3.98
C LEU A 320 22.54 23.67 5.25
N GLN A 321 22.18 22.93 6.31
CA GLN A 321 22.92 22.92 7.58
C GLN A 321 24.36 22.40 7.43
N PHE A 322 24.57 21.38 6.60
CA PHE A 322 25.90 20.83 6.34
C PHE A 322 26.71 21.62 5.31
N GLY A 323 26.18 22.72 4.77
CA GLY A 323 26.85 23.49 3.71
C GLY A 323 26.97 22.73 2.39
N LEU A 324 26.28 21.60 2.24
CA LEU A 324 26.21 20.80 1.01
C LEU A 324 25.33 21.48 -0.05
N GLY A 325 24.48 22.42 0.37
CA GLY A 325 23.47 23.09 -0.45
C GLY A 325 23.94 24.22 -1.37
N ARG A 326 25.17 24.19 -1.90
CA ARG A 326 25.67 25.23 -2.83
C ARG A 326 25.74 24.85 -4.31
N ALA A 327 25.30 23.66 -4.71
CA ALA A 327 25.19 23.32 -6.13
C ALA A 327 23.74 22.96 -6.49
N SER A 328 23.18 23.65 -7.49
CA SER A 328 22.09 23.13 -8.34
C SER A 328 20.64 23.18 -7.82
N ALA A 329 20.20 24.25 -7.16
CA ALA A 329 18.75 24.54 -7.13
C ALA A 329 18.23 25.03 -8.50
N GLU A 330 19.08 25.73 -9.28
CA GLU A 330 18.73 26.35 -10.57
C GLU A 330 19.41 25.74 -11.80
N ALA A 331 20.21 24.67 -11.63
CA ALA A 331 20.86 24.03 -12.77
C ALA A 331 19.80 23.40 -13.70
N LYS A 332 19.70 23.93 -14.92
CA LYS A 332 18.97 23.28 -16.01
C LYS A 332 19.55 21.88 -16.20
N PRO A 333 18.72 20.85 -16.46
CA PRO A 333 19.22 19.53 -16.82
C PRO A 333 19.89 19.64 -18.19
N ASP A 334 21.19 19.92 -18.21
CA ASP A 334 21.97 19.83 -19.43
C ASP A 334 22.50 18.40 -19.54
N LEU A 335 21.88 17.64 -20.45
CA LEU A 335 22.25 16.26 -20.71
C LEU A 335 23.52 16.27 -21.57
N ALA A 336 24.68 16.10 -20.93
CA ALA A 336 25.92 15.91 -21.67
C ALA A 336 25.81 14.66 -22.59
N PRO A 337 26.36 14.69 -23.82
CA PRO A 337 26.25 13.61 -24.80
C PRO A 337 26.71 12.19 -24.38
N PRO A 338 27.52 11.92 -23.33
CA PRO A 338 27.71 10.54 -22.87
C PRO A 338 26.62 10.01 -21.93
N ALA A 339 25.71 10.86 -21.42
CA ALA A 339 24.65 10.45 -20.50
C ALA A 339 23.43 9.80 -21.19
N TRP A 340 23.14 10.13 -22.46
CA TRP A 340 22.02 9.51 -23.19
C TRP A 340 22.25 8.03 -23.45
N ALA A 341 23.50 7.61 -23.72
CA ALA A 341 23.82 6.21 -23.94
C ALA A 341 23.57 5.39 -22.67
N GLY A 342 23.93 5.93 -21.49
CA GLY A 342 23.64 5.31 -20.20
C GLY A 342 22.14 5.24 -19.90
N VAL A 343 21.40 6.33 -20.14
CA VAL A 343 19.94 6.37 -19.97
C VAL A 343 19.24 5.38 -20.91
N VAL A 344 19.61 5.36 -22.19
CA VAL A 344 19.07 4.44 -23.20
C VAL A 344 19.42 3.00 -22.86
N ALA A 345 20.65 2.72 -22.40
CA ALA A 345 21.04 1.37 -21.96
C ALA A 345 20.21 0.90 -20.76
N VAL A 346 19.99 1.75 -19.76
CA VAL A 346 19.17 1.39 -18.60
C VAL A 346 17.70 1.19 -19.01
N ILE A 347 17.15 2.06 -19.87
CA ILE A 347 15.79 1.87 -20.42
C ILE A 347 15.70 0.57 -21.23
N ALA A 348 16.71 0.24 -22.04
CA ALA A 348 16.76 -1.00 -22.80
C ALA A 348 16.84 -2.22 -21.87
N ILE A 349 17.61 -2.15 -20.78
CA ILE A 349 17.66 -3.21 -19.75
C ILE A 349 16.31 -3.36 -19.06
N ILE A 350 15.66 -2.25 -18.67
CA ILE A 350 14.31 -2.27 -18.08
C ILE A 350 13.33 -2.92 -19.06
N ALA A 351 13.31 -2.49 -20.32
CA ALA A 351 12.43 -3.04 -21.35
C ALA A 351 12.71 -4.54 -21.60
N ALA A 352 13.98 -4.94 -21.69
CA ALA A 352 14.37 -6.34 -21.85
C ALA A 352 13.99 -7.19 -20.63
N THR A 353 14.15 -6.65 -19.42
CA THR A 353 13.78 -7.33 -18.17
C THR A 353 12.26 -7.53 -18.10
N ILE A 354 11.48 -6.50 -18.42
CA ILE A 354 10.01 -6.59 -18.51
C ILE A 354 9.59 -7.57 -19.60
N ALA A 355 10.23 -7.56 -20.77
CA ALA A 355 9.92 -8.47 -21.86
C ALA A 355 10.26 -9.94 -21.52
N ALA A 356 11.27 -10.17 -20.67
CA ALA A 356 11.65 -11.50 -20.19
C ALA A 356 10.80 -11.98 -18.99
N ALA A 357 10.25 -11.06 -18.20
CA ALA A 357 9.52 -11.37 -16.96
C ALA A 357 8.33 -12.33 -17.13
N PRO A 358 7.53 -12.30 -18.22
CA PRO A 358 6.46 -13.29 -18.44
C PRO A 358 6.95 -14.74 -18.58
N ARG A 359 8.25 -14.96 -18.78
CA ARG A 359 8.86 -16.31 -18.77
C ARG A 359 9.13 -16.83 -17.36
N LEU A 360 9.10 -15.94 -16.36
CA LEU A 360 9.24 -16.29 -14.96
C LEU A 360 7.90 -16.87 -14.49
N HIS A 361 7.98 -18.02 -13.82
CA HIS A 361 6.83 -18.70 -13.28
C HIS A 361 6.72 -18.33 -11.81
N TYR A 362 5.74 -17.49 -11.48
CA TYR A 362 5.45 -17.12 -10.11
C TYR A 362 4.34 -17.99 -9.53
N ARG A 363 4.47 -18.32 -8.25
CA ARG A 363 3.49 -19.10 -7.50
C ARG A 363 2.93 -18.27 -6.36
N PHE A 364 1.61 -18.36 -6.21
CA PHE A 364 0.94 -17.82 -5.05
C PHE A 364 1.24 -18.69 -3.82
N ASP A 365 1.22 -18.09 -2.64
CA ASP A 365 1.40 -18.81 -1.38
C ASP A 365 0.36 -19.93 -1.21
N GLU A 366 0.82 -21.19 -1.24
CA GLU A 366 -0.03 -22.38 -1.16
C GLU A 366 -0.80 -22.44 0.18
N ALA A 367 -0.27 -21.85 1.25
CA ALA A 367 -0.94 -21.82 2.55
C ALA A 367 -2.28 -21.05 2.55
N GLN A 368 -2.53 -20.25 1.51
CA GLN A 368 -3.73 -19.44 1.36
C GLN A 368 -4.66 -19.95 0.26
N VAL A 369 -4.35 -21.12 -0.31
CA VAL A 369 -5.05 -21.73 -1.44
C VAL A 369 -5.62 -23.09 -1.00
N PRO A 370 -6.79 -23.12 -0.33
CA PRO A 370 -7.40 -24.35 0.18
C PRO A 370 -8.11 -25.15 -0.93
N GLU A 371 -7.46 -25.38 -2.07
CA GLU A 371 -8.08 -25.96 -3.28
C GLU A 371 -8.69 -27.34 -3.02
N ARG A 372 -7.93 -28.24 -2.41
CA ARG A 372 -8.38 -29.62 -2.13
C ARG A 372 -9.49 -29.67 -1.10
N ALA A 373 -9.39 -28.84 -0.06
CA ALA A 373 -10.40 -28.71 0.97
C ALA A 373 -11.72 -28.15 0.40
N LEU A 374 -11.64 -27.10 -0.43
CA LEU A 374 -12.81 -26.54 -1.10
C LEU A 374 -13.48 -27.58 -2.03
N ALA A 375 -12.68 -28.31 -2.81
CA ALA A 375 -13.20 -29.37 -3.68
C ALA A 375 -13.93 -30.46 -2.87
N ALA A 376 -13.39 -30.88 -1.73
CA ALA A 376 -14.04 -31.84 -0.84
C ALA A 376 -15.40 -31.31 -0.31
N ALA A 377 -15.46 -30.04 0.10
CA ALA A 377 -16.70 -29.41 0.55
C ALA A 377 -17.75 -29.34 -0.57
N GLN A 378 -17.35 -29.00 -1.80
CA GLN A 378 -18.25 -28.92 -2.96
C GLN A 378 -18.78 -30.29 -3.38
N VAL A 379 -17.94 -31.34 -3.37
CA VAL A 379 -18.38 -32.72 -3.64
C VAL A 379 -19.42 -33.20 -2.63
N HIS A 380 -19.31 -32.75 -1.38
CA HIS A 380 -20.33 -33.02 -0.35
C HIS A 380 -21.63 -32.20 -0.53
N GLY A 381 -21.64 -31.20 -1.41
CA GLY A 381 -22.79 -30.33 -1.66
C GLY A 381 -22.93 -29.17 -0.67
N ALA A 382 -21.84 -28.78 0.01
CA ALA A 382 -21.84 -27.63 0.90
C ALA A 382 -22.15 -26.33 0.13
N ARG A 383 -23.08 -25.52 0.65
CA ARG A 383 -23.54 -24.27 0.04
C ARG A 383 -23.16 -23.03 0.85
N ARG A 384 -23.19 -23.13 2.18
CA ARG A 384 -22.98 -22.00 3.10
C ARG A 384 -21.81 -22.32 4.00
N ILE A 385 -20.62 -22.02 3.49
CA ILE A 385 -19.36 -22.35 4.13
C ILE A 385 -18.96 -21.23 5.09
N PHE A 386 -18.79 -21.55 6.37
CA PHE A 386 -18.09 -20.68 7.32
C PHE A 386 -16.59 -20.78 7.06
N ASN A 387 -16.08 -19.88 6.22
CA ASN A 387 -14.66 -19.82 5.87
C ASN A 387 -13.89 -18.91 6.84
N ALA A 388 -12.62 -19.25 7.10
CA ALA A 388 -11.71 -18.33 7.76
C ALA A 388 -11.42 -17.10 6.87
N TYR A 389 -11.09 -15.98 7.53
CA TYR A 389 -10.81 -14.69 6.88
C TYR A 389 -9.82 -14.80 5.73
N ILE A 390 -8.72 -15.53 5.95
CA ILE A 390 -7.62 -15.74 4.98
C ILE A 390 -8.01 -16.53 3.73
N PHE A 391 -9.12 -17.28 3.76
CA PHE A 391 -9.57 -18.04 2.59
C PHE A 391 -10.60 -17.29 1.75
N GLY A 392 -11.15 -16.18 2.25
CA GLY A 392 -12.24 -15.46 1.59
C GLY A 392 -11.87 -15.02 0.17
N GLY A 393 -10.69 -14.42 -0.01
CA GLY A 393 -10.23 -14.01 -1.33
C GLY A 393 -10.17 -15.17 -2.33
N TYR A 394 -9.61 -16.32 -1.93
CA TYR A 394 -9.52 -17.50 -2.78
C TYR A 394 -10.91 -18.03 -3.17
N LEU A 395 -11.85 -18.13 -2.22
CA LEU A 395 -13.22 -18.60 -2.49
C LEU A 395 -13.92 -17.70 -3.52
N ILE A 396 -13.74 -16.38 -3.42
CA ILE A 396 -14.27 -15.42 -4.39
C ILE A 396 -13.71 -15.70 -5.80
N SER A 397 -12.41 -16.02 -5.92
CA SER A 397 -11.80 -16.39 -7.22
C SER A 397 -12.33 -17.69 -7.83
N ARG A 398 -12.97 -18.53 -7.01
CA ARG A 398 -13.63 -19.76 -7.44
C ARG A 398 -15.15 -19.60 -7.54
N HIS A 399 -15.65 -18.36 -7.48
CA HIS A 399 -17.08 -18.02 -7.53
C HIS A 399 -17.91 -18.72 -6.44
N VAL A 400 -17.31 -18.95 -5.27
CA VAL A 400 -17.99 -19.50 -4.10
C VAL A 400 -18.36 -18.33 -3.17
N PRO A 401 -19.66 -18.12 -2.86
CA PRO A 401 -20.07 -17.07 -1.94
C PRO A 401 -19.43 -17.25 -0.56
N VAL A 402 -18.88 -16.17 -0.01
CA VAL A 402 -18.13 -16.21 1.26
C VAL A 402 -18.96 -15.80 2.47
N PHE A 403 -18.57 -16.33 3.64
CA PHE A 403 -19.07 -15.87 4.93
C PHE A 403 -18.42 -14.55 5.35
N ILE A 404 -17.11 -14.46 5.13
CA ILE A 404 -16.25 -13.30 5.43
C ILE A 404 -15.06 -13.27 4.45
N ASP A 405 -14.49 -12.08 4.21
CA ASP A 405 -13.27 -11.87 3.43
C ASP A 405 -12.55 -10.57 3.84
N GLY A 406 -11.47 -10.23 3.14
CA GLY A 406 -10.61 -9.06 3.35
C GLY A 406 -11.26 -7.68 3.40
N ARG A 407 -12.49 -7.54 2.90
CA ARG A 407 -13.24 -6.27 2.85
C ARG A 407 -13.85 -5.93 4.22
N ALA A 408 -13.01 -5.68 5.21
CA ALA A 408 -13.43 -5.40 6.58
C ALA A 408 -14.48 -4.27 6.68
N GLU A 409 -14.38 -3.24 5.83
CA GLU A 409 -15.31 -2.11 5.75
C GLU A 409 -16.73 -2.50 5.32
N LEU A 410 -16.90 -3.63 4.63
CA LEU A 410 -18.20 -4.21 4.28
C LEU A 410 -18.85 -4.89 5.49
N TYR A 411 -18.07 -5.65 6.26
CA TYR A 411 -18.59 -6.46 7.36
C TYR A 411 -18.78 -5.65 8.64
N GLY A 412 -17.96 -4.64 8.87
CA GLY A 412 -17.94 -3.79 10.06
C GLY A 412 -17.20 -4.44 11.23
N GLU A 413 -16.77 -3.59 12.17
CA GLU A 413 -15.86 -3.94 13.27
C GLU A 413 -16.31 -5.17 14.07
N ALA A 414 -17.53 -5.10 14.63
CA ALA A 414 -18.07 -6.15 15.49
C ALA A 414 -18.11 -7.53 14.80
N ARG A 415 -18.56 -7.60 13.54
CA ARG A 415 -18.70 -8.88 12.84
C ARG A 415 -17.35 -9.50 12.51
N VAL A 416 -16.38 -8.70 12.08
CA VAL A 416 -15.02 -9.18 11.81
C VAL A 416 -14.40 -9.70 13.10
N MET A 417 -14.47 -8.92 14.18
CA MET A 417 -13.91 -9.32 15.48
C MET A 417 -14.55 -10.57 16.05
N ASP A 418 -15.88 -10.68 16.00
CA ASP A 418 -16.59 -11.88 16.44
C ASP A 418 -16.16 -13.11 15.64
N THR A 419 -15.99 -12.96 14.32
CA THR A 419 -15.55 -14.06 13.45
C THR A 419 -14.11 -14.46 13.76
N LEU A 420 -13.19 -13.50 13.93
CA LEU A 420 -11.80 -13.78 14.27
C LEU A 420 -11.67 -14.46 15.65
N ARG A 421 -12.42 -13.99 16.66
CA ARG A 421 -12.45 -14.61 18.00
C ARG A 421 -13.04 -16.01 17.97
N ALA A 422 -14.12 -16.21 17.21
CA ALA A 422 -14.72 -17.52 17.00
C ALA A 422 -13.73 -18.48 16.32
N THR A 423 -13.12 -18.09 15.19
CA THR A 423 -12.11 -18.90 14.49
C THR A 423 -10.90 -19.22 15.38
N ALA A 424 -10.45 -18.26 16.20
CA ALA A 424 -9.35 -18.48 17.15
C ALA A 424 -9.71 -19.41 18.32
N GLY A 425 -10.96 -19.84 18.47
CA GLY A 425 -11.44 -20.65 19.61
C GLY A 425 -11.44 -19.87 20.93
N ARG A 426 -11.56 -18.54 20.86
CA ARG A 426 -11.60 -17.65 22.04
C ARG A 426 -13.03 -17.32 22.48
N ASP A 427 -14.02 -17.56 21.62
CA ASP A 427 -15.44 -17.36 21.92
C ASP A 427 -16.31 -18.47 21.27
N PRO A 428 -16.45 -19.63 21.93
CA PRO A 428 -17.29 -20.72 21.45
C PRO A 428 -18.76 -20.32 21.30
N ALA A 429 -19.26 -19.44 22.17
CA ALA A 429 -20.64 -18.97 22.11
C ALA A 429 -20.88 -18.11 20.86
N ALA A 430 -19.89 -17.30 20.44
CA ALA A 430 -19.95 -16.60 19.16
C ALA A 430 -19.93 -17.56 17.98
N LEU A 431 -19.06 -18.59 18.00
CA LEU A 431 -19.04 -19.61 16.94
C LEU A 431 -20.42 -20.26 16.77
N ASP A 432 -21.09 -20.60 17.88
CA ASP A 432 -22.44 -21.18 17.88
C ASP A 432 -23.47 -20.24 17.24
N ARG A 433 -23.47 -18.96 17.62
CA ARG A 433 -24.36 -17.95 17.05
C ARG A 433 -24.11 -17.75 15.56
N LEU A 434 -22.85 -17.75 15.12
CA LEU A 434 -22.48 -17.54 13.72
C LEU A 434 -22.88 -18.75 12.86
N LEU A 435 -22.68 -19.97 13.34
CA LEU A 435 -23.05 -21.18 12.61
C LEU A 435 -24.58 -21.35 12.50
N SER A 436 -25.29 -21.18 13.62
CA SER A 436 -26.75 -21.35 13.65
C SER A 436 -27.49 -20.19 12.97
N GLY A 437 -27.10 -18.95 13.25
CA GLY A 437 -27.77 -17.76 12.71
C GLY A 437 -27.52 -17.49 11.23
N ASN A 438 -26.62 -18.24 10.58
CA ASN A 438 -26.34 -18.11 9.15
C ASN A 438 -26.55 -19.42 8.38
N ASP A 439 -27.24 -20.42 8.95
CA ASP A 439 -27.52 -21.71 8.29
C ASP A 439 -26.28 -22.37 7.68
N ILE A 440 -25.18 -22.42 8.44
CA ILE A 440 -23.91 -22.96 7.96
C ILE A 440 -24.00 -24.49 7.86
N ASP A 441 -23.57 -25.04 6.72
CA ASP A 441 -23.53 -26.48 6.44
C ASP A 441 -22.12 -27.06 6.35
N ALA A 442 -21.11 -26.21 6.17
CA ALA A 442 -19.71 -26.59 6.24
C ALA A 442 -18.82 -25.50 6.87
N THR A 443 -17.69 -25.89 7.45
CA THR A 443 -16.63 -24.97 7.85
C THR A 443 -15.38 -25.21 7.01
N LEU A 444 -14.60 -24.16 6.75
CA LEU A 444 -13.32 -24.23 6.07
C LEU A 444 -12.31 -23.37 6.84
N LEU A 445 -11.48 -24.03 7.65
CA LEU A 445 -10.64 -23.38 8.67
C LEU A 445 -9.18 -23.83 8.56
N PRO A 446 -8.20 -22.97 8.89
CA PRO A 446 -6.81 -23.39 9.01
C PRO A 446 -6.66 -24.47 10.09
N PRO A 447 -5.75 -25.45 9.93
CA PRO A 447 -5.54 -26.50 10.93
C PRO A 447 -5.14 -25.96 12.31
N SER A 448 -4.49 -24.80 12.34
CA SER A 448 -4.07 -24.11 13.58
C SER A 448 -5.20 -23.34 14.27
N ALA A 449 -6.38 -23.21 13.65
CA ALA A 449 -7.49 -22.46 14.22
C ALA A 449 -8.09 -23.19 15.43
N GLY A 450 -8.23 -22.48 16.56
CA GLY A 450 -8.79 -23.07 17.80
C GLY A 450 -10.18 -23.66 17.62
N ALA A 451 -10.98 -23.08 16.72
CA ALA A 451 -12.31 -23.57 16.35
C ALA A 451 -12.30 -24.99 15.76
N VAL A 452 -11.19 -25.47 15.17
CA VAL A 452 -11.11 -26.85 14.63
C VAL A 452 -11.40 -27.87 15.73
N ARG A 453 -10.77 -27.71 16.91
CA ARG A 453 -10.98 -28.60 18.05
C ARG A 453 -12.42 -28.57 18.56
N GLU A 454 -13.04 -27.38 18.56
CA GLU A 454 -14.45 -27.24 18.95
C GLU A 454 -15.36 -27.95 17.95
N MET A 455 -15.09 -27.85 16.65
CA MET A 455 -15.86 -28.51 15.60
C MET A 455 -15.70 -30.03 15.61
N ASP A 456 -14.52 -30.56 15.91
CA ASP A 456 -14.29 -32.01 16.03
C ASP A 456 -15.13 -32.66 17.12
N GLN A 457 -15.38 -31.93 18.21
CA GLN A 457 -16.13 -32.41 19.37
C GLN A 457 -17.63 -32.08 19.27
N ARG A 458 -18.05 -31.38 18.21
CA ARG A 458 -19.38 -30.81 18.10
C ARG A 458 -20.41 -31.85 17.65
N PRO A 459 -21.50 -32.07 18.43
CA PRO A 459 -22.58 -32.96 17.99
C PRO A 459 -23.20 -32.52 16.67
N GLY A 460 -23.48 -33.48 15.78
CA GLY A 460 -24.07 -33.22 14.46
C GLY A 460 -23.09 -32.67 13.42
N TRP A 461 -21.80 -32.58 13.74
CA TRP A 461 -20.75 -32.23 12.78
C TRP A 461 -19.75 -33.38 12.68
N ARG A 462 -19.15 -33.53 11.50
CA ARG A 462 -18.05 -34.46 11.28
C ARG A 462 -16.98 -33.82 10.43
N ARG A 463 -15.72 -34.16 10.71
CA ARG A 463 -14.60 -33.79 9.87
C ARG A 463 -14.68 -34.58 8.55
N LEU A 464 -14.73 -33.85 7.43
CA LEU A 464 -14.78 -34.43 6.09
C LEU A 464 -13.38 -34.53 5.47
N TYR A 465 -12.54 -33.52 5.72
CA TYR A 465 -11.22 -33.41 5.09
C TYR A 465 -10.25 -32.66 6.03
N ALA A 466 -8.96 -32.99 5.94
CA ALA A 466 -7.89 -32.26 6.57
C ALA A 466 -6.57 -32.43 5.80
N ASP A 467 -5.84 -31.34 5.62
CA ASP A 467 -4.43 -31.32 5.21
C ASP A 467 -3.68 -30.21 5.96
N ASP A 468 -2.46 -29.89 5.54
CA ASP A 468 -1.61 -28.88 6.16
C ASP A 468 -2.11 -27.44 5.94
N ILE A 469 -3.07 -27.24 5.02
CA ILE A 469 -3.59 -25.92 4.63
C ILE A 469 -4.95 -25.67 5.29
N ALA A 470 -5.86 -26.64 5.24
CA ALA A 470 -7.24 -26.46 5.69
C ALA A 470 -7.91 -27.75 6.22
N VAL A 471 -8.85 -27.54 7.13
CA VAL A 471 -9.75 -28.55 7.69
C VAL A 471 -11.19 -28.21 7.31
N VAL A 472 -11.92 -29.22 6.86
CA VAL A 472 -13.34 -29.11 6.52
C VAL A 472 -14.18 -29.93 7.49
N HIS A 473 -15.16 -29.29 8.09
CA HIS A 473 -16.23 -29.98 8.81
C HIS A 473 -17.54 -29.79 8.05
N VAL A 474 -18.39 -30.80 8.07
CA VAL A 474 -19.72 -30.74 7.47
C VAL A 474 -20.76 -31.14 8.48
N ARG A 475 -21.93 -30.52 8.39
CA ARG A 475 -23.07 -30.87 9.20
C ARG A 475 -23.62 -32.22 8.72
N GLY A 476 -23.76 -33.18 9.64
CA GLY A 476 -24.40 -34.45 9.34
C GLY A 476 -25.86 -34.21 8.95
N GLY A 477 -26.27 -34.73 7.79
CA GLY A 477 -27.69 -34.83 7.44
C GLY A 477 -28.42 -35.72 8.44
N HIS A 478 -29.66 -35.37 8.75
CA HIS A 478 -30.59 -36.27 9.44
C HIS A 478 -30.80 -37.57 8.67
#